data_AF-A0A8H2JKE0-F1
#
_entry.id   AF-A0A8H2JKE0-F1
#
_cell.length_a   1.000
_cell.length_b   1.000
_cell.length_c   1.000
_cell.angle_alpha   90.00
_cell.angle_beta   90.00
_cell.angle_gamma   90.00
#
_symmetry.space_group_name_H-M   'P 1'
#
loop_
_entity.id
_entity.type
_entity.pdbx_description
1 polymer ?
#
loop_
_entity_poly.entity_id
_entity_poly.type
_entity_poly.pdbx_seq_one_letter_code
_entity_poly.pdbx_strand_id
1 'polypeptide(L)' 'MSAAKNIWGKITENELIRVDGHQHKLASLIEKRYDISRSKAEKQVKDFFNNF' A
#
# COMPACT_ATOMS: atom_id res chain seq x y z
N MET A 1 6.27 -13.02 -8.17
CA MET A 1 4.86 -12.67 -7.93
C MET A 1 4.83 -11.62 -6.83
N SER A 2 4.35 -10.42 -7.15
CA SER A 2 4.55 -9.20 -6.36
C SER A 2 3.72 -9.24 -5.07
N ALA A 3 4.38 -9.24 -3.90
CA ALA A 3 3.75 -9.41 -2.59
C ALA A 3 2.62 -8.38 -2.31
N ALA A 4 2.74 -7.18 -2.86
CA ALA A 4 1.73 -6.13 -2.72
C ALA A 4 0.40 -6.47 -3.41
N LYS A 5 0.42 -7.20 -4.54
CA LYS A 5 -0.78 -7.61 -5.28
C LYS A 5 -1.59 -8.65 -4.50
N ASN A 6 -0.93 -9.44 -3.64
CA ASN A 6 -1.59 -10.39 -2.75
C ASN A 6 -2.28 -9.71 -1.57
N ILE A 7 -1.70 -8.62 -1.05
CA ILE A 7 -2.26 -7.88 0.09
C ILE A 7 -3.36 -6.93 -0.37
N TRP A 8 -3.10 -6.18 -1.44
CA TRP A 8 -4.02 -5.22 -2.00
C TRP A 8 -4.41 -5.61 -3.43
N GLY A 9 -5.30 -6.59 -3.56
CA GLY A 9 -5.76 -7.06 -4.88
C GLY A 9 -6.39 -5.99 -5.79
N LYS A 10 -6.75 -4.81 -5.25
CA LYS A 10 -7.23 -3.65 -6.03
C LYS A 10 -6.12 -2.68 -6.43
N ILE A 11 -4.91 -2.80 -5.87
CA ILE A 11 -3.76 -1.94 -6.18
C ILE A 11 -2.90 -2.66 -7.21
N THR A 12 -2.67 -2.01 -8.34
CA THR A 12 -1.83 -2.55 -9.42
C THR A 12 -0.36 -2.23 -9.14
N GLU A 13 0.55 -3.10 -9.60
CA GLU A 13 2.00 -2.91 -9.47
C GLU A 13 2.48 -1.54 -10.00
N ASN A 14 1.89 -1.03 -11.07
CA ASN A 14 2.16 0.32 -11.57
C ASN A 14 1.83 1.43 -10.54
N GLU A 15 0.78 1.26 -9.73
CA GLU A 15 0.43 2.22 -8.67
C GLU A 15 1.43 2.13 -7.50
N LEU A 16 1.95 0.92 -7.22
CA LEU A 16 3.05 0.73 -6.26
C LEU A 16 4.37 1.32 -6.74
N ILE A 17 4.69 1.18 -8.02
CA ILE A 17 5.88 1.78 -8.62
C ILE A 17 5.76 3.32 -8.60
N ARG A 18 4.57 3.87 -8.85
CA ARG A 18 4.31 5.32 -8.80
C ARG A 18 4.54 5.94 -7.42
N VAL A 19 4.34 5.18 -6.35
CA VAL A 19 4.65 5.67 -5.00
C VAL A 19 6.13 5.53 -4.66
N ASP A 20 6.94 4.85 -5.48
CA ASP A 20 8.41 4.84 -5.45
C ASP A 20 9.01 4.61 -4.05
N GLY A 21 8.43 3.66 -3.29
CA GLY A 21 8.86 3.39 -1.92
C GLY A 21 8.41 4.41 -0.86
N HIS A 22 7.71 5.49 -1.24
CA HIS A 22 7.17 6.47 -0.29
C HIS A 22 5.96 5.89 0.44
N GLN A 23 6.20 5.40 1.66
CA GLN A 23 5.19 4.85 2.56
C GLN A 23 3.96 5.77 2.73
N HIS A 24 4.19 7.08 2.87
CA HIS A 24 3.11 8.06 3.04
C HIS A 24 2.21 8.20 1.81
N LYS A 25 2.77 8.08 0.60
CA LYS A 25 1.99 8.11 -0.65
C LYS A 25 1.20 6.81 -0.81
N LEU A 26 1.81 5.67 -0.47
CA LEU A 26 1.13 4.37 -0.50
C LEU A 26 -0.03 4.34 0.51
N ALA A 27 0.16 4.88 1.71
CA ALA A 27 -0.88 4.98 2.73
C ALA A 27 -2.07 5.84 2.26
N SER A 28 -1.80 7.01 1.65
CA SER A 28 -2.85 7.84 1.04
C SER A 28 -3.64 7.12 -0.06
N LEU A 29 -2.96 6.28 -0.84
CA LEU A 29 -3.59 5.52 -1.92
C LEU A 29 -4.48 4.41 -1.37
N ILE A 30 -4.01 3.68 -0.36
CA ILE A 30 -4.77 2.63 0.32
C ILE A 30 -5.98 3.21 1.05
N GLU A 31 -5.80 4.30 1.79
CA GLU A 31 -6.87 5.05 2.48
C GLU A 31 -8.03 5.35 1.51
N LYS A 32 -7.74 5.92 0.34
CA LYS A 32 -8.75 6.25 -0.68
C LYS A 32 -9.35 5.03 -1.39
N ARG A 33 -8.55 4.00 -1.65
CA ARG A 33 -9.00 2.81 -2.42
C ARG A 33 -9.85 1.85 -1.59
N TYR A 34 -9.55 1.74 -0.30
CA TYR A 34 -10.19 0.82 0.62
C TYR A 34 -11.13 1.50 1.61
N ASP A 35 -11.23 2.84 1.56
CA ASP A 35 -12.04 3.67 2.47
C ASP A 35 -11.76 3.32 3.94
N ILE A 36 -10.48 3.27 4.27
CA ILE A 36 -10.00 2.96 5.62
C ILE A 36 -9.30 4.15 6.24
N SER A 37 -9.23 4.19 7.57
CA SER A 37 -8.51 5.25 8.25
C SER A 37 -7.02 5.28 7.89
N ARG A 38 -6.45 6.49 7.85
CA ARG A 38 -5.01 6.76 7.70
C ARG A 38 -4.14 5.80 8.51
N SER A 39 -4.44 5.61 9.79
CA SER A 39 -3.68 4.74 10.68
C SER A 39 -3.70 3.27 10.25
N LYS A 40 -4.85 2.75 9.77
CA LYS A 40 -4.93 1.38 9.23
C LYS A 40 -4.11 1.26 7.94
N ALA A 41 -4.20 2.26 7.06
CA ALA A 41 -3.42 2.28 5.83
C ALA A 41 -1.90 2.30 6.12
N GLU A 42 -1.45 3.18 7.01
CA GLU A 42 -0.04 3.27 7.43
C GLU A 42 0.45 1.97 8.06
N LYS A 43 -0.38 1.30 8.87
CA LYS A 43 -0.03 0.01 9.47
C LYS A 43 0.16 -1.08 8.40
N GLN A 44 -0.75 -1.18 7.43
CA GLN A 44 -0.60 -2.15 6.34
C GLN A 44 0.62 -1.86 5.46
N VAL A 45 0.91 -0.58 5.19
CA VAL A 45 2.13 -0.17 4.51
C VAL A 45 3.35 -0.59 5.30
N LYS A 46 3.40 -0.28 6.59
CA LYS A 46 4.52 -0.65 7.46
C LYS A 46 4.74 -2.15 7.51
N ASP A 47 3.67 -2.93 7.64
CA ASP A 47 3.71 -4.40 7.64
C ASP A 47 4.19 -4.93 6.28
N PHE A 48 3.86 -4.27 5.18
CA PHE A 48 4.36 -4.60 3.85
C PHE A 48 5.87 -4.37 3.70
N PHE A 49 6.38 -3.23 4.17
CA PHE A 49 7.81 -2.92 4.17
C PHE A 49 8.62 -3.72 5.20
N ASN A 50 7.99 -4.26 6.25
CA ASN A 50 8.66 -5.15 7.21
C ASN A 50 8.76 -6.60 6.73
N ASN A 51 7.85 -7.04 5.85
CA ASN A 51 7.85 -8.39 5.28
C ASN A 51 8.69 -8.50 3.98
N PHE A 52 9.30 -7.40 3.53
CA PHE A 52 10.09 -7.30 2.30
C PHE A 52 11.46 -6.71 2.59
#